data_AF-A0A6N7QVZ8-F1
#
_entry.id   AF-A0A6N7QVZ8-F1
#
_cell.length_a   1.000
_cell.length_b   1.000
_cell.length_c   1.000
_cell.angle_alpha   90.00
_cell.angle_beta   90.00
_cell.angle_gamma   90.00
#
_symmetry.space_group_name_H-M   'P 1'
#
loop_
_entity.id
_entity.type
_entity.pdbx_description
1 polymer ?
#
loop_
_entity_poly.entity_id
_entity_poly.type
_entity_poly.pdbx_seq_one_letter_code
_entity_poly.pdbx_strand_id
1 'polypeptide(L)'
;MKTAVNTKKGVLVKFYPNFEMVRVGVVEVETEDDNLKKYRELINADMIDIARFDDEFDIVVDDEGLLVEGNPVFDIQTQYGRIQLAGNLLFLKKEIDEDGVSLVGMETEEAFELMTKLEGKMNVIGVTRGL
;
A
#
# COMPACT_ATOMS: atom_id res chain seq x y z
N MET A 1 12.38 -8.24 -30.30
CA MET A 1 11.96 -9.13 -29.20
C MET A 1 11.47 -8.22 -28.08
N LYS A 2 10.17 -8.23 -27.74
CA LYS A 2 9.70 -7.59 -26.51
C LYS A 2 10.04 -8.55 -25.37
N THR A 3 11.00 -8.19 -24.53
CA THR A 3 11.26 -8.90 -23.28
C THR A 3 9.97 -8.86 -22.47
N ALA A 4 9.46 -10.01 -22.04
CA ALA A 4 8.33 -10.05 -21.14
C ALA A 4 8.79 -9.40 -19.83
N VAL A 5 8.24 -8.22 -19.52
CA VAL A 5 8.41 -7.61 -18.21
C VAL A 5 7.69 -8.55 -17.24
N ASN A 6 8.44 -9.20 -16.36
CA ASN A 6 7.87 -10.04 -15.32
C ASN A 6 7.15 -9.09 -14.36
N THR A 7 5.84 -8.94 -14.51
CA THR A 7 5.06 -7.97 -13.71
C THR A 7 4.52 -8.67 -12.48
N LYS A 8 4.89 -8.16 -11.31
CA LYS A 8 4.33 -8.60 -10.04
C LYS A 8 3.10 -7.77 -9.71
N LYS A 9 2.44 -8.13 -8.62
CA LYS A 9 1.19 -7.51 -8.15
C LYS A 9 1.40 -6.76 -6.84
N GLY A 10 0.54 -5.79 -6.57
CA GLY A 10 0.37 -5.15 -5.27
C GLY A 10 -1.10 -4.94 -5.00
N VAL A 11 -1.48 -4.81 -3.73
CA VAL A 11 -2.87 -4.48 -3.35
C VAL A 11 -2.95 -3.00 -3.05
N LEU A 12 -3.68 -2.26 -3.87
CA LEU A 12 -3.88 -0.82 -3.73
C LEU A 12 -5.24 -0.54 -3.07
N VAL A 13 -5.22 0.20 -1.97
CA VAL A 13 -6.40 0.82 -1.35
C VAL A 13 -6.42 2.26 -1.79
N LYS A 14 -7.34 2.59 -2.70
CA LYS A 14 -7.46 3.93 -3.28
C LYS A 14 -8.75 4.60 -2.87
N PHE A 15 -8.65 5.83 -2.39
CA PHE A 15 -9.81 6.66 -2.09
C PHE A 15 -10.14 7.58 -3.25
N TYR A 16 -11.44 7.71 -3.49
CA TYR A 16 -12.01 8.56 -4.51
C TYR A 16 -12.90 9.60 -3.82
N PRO A 17 -12.36 10.78 -3.47
CA PRO A 17 -13.08 11.79 -2.69
C PRO A 17 -14.41 12.20 -3.33
N ASN A 18 -14.41 12.39 -4.65
CA ASN A 18 -15.59 12.77 -5.43
C ASN A 18 -16.75 11.77 -5.37
N PHE A 19 -16.48 10.54 -4.94
CA PHE A 19 -17.46 9.47 -4.84
C PHE A 19 -17.60 8.93 -3.41
N GLU A 20 -16.93 9.55 -2.43
CA GLU A 20 -16.88 9.14 -1.02
C GLU A 20 -16.64 7.62 -0.86
N MET A 21 -15.78 7.06 -1.71
CA MET A 21 -15.62 5.62 -1.85
C MET A 21 -14.15 5.22 -1.77
N VAL A 22 -13.89 4.15 -1.03
CA VAL A 22 -12.63 3.41 -1.07
C VAL A 22 -12.79 2.22 -2.00
N ARG A 23 -11.82 1.99 -2.87
CA ARG A 23 -11.70 0.75 -3.63
C ARG A 23 -10.42 0.04 -3.27
N VAL A 24 -10.52 -1.26 -3.09
CA VAL A 24 -9.39 -2.17 -2.98
C VAL A 24 -9.25 -2.87 -4.32
N GLY A 25 -8.04 -2.91 -4.87
CA GLY A 25 -7.79 -3.56 -6.15
C GLY A 25 -6.35 -4.02 -6.29
N VAL A 26 -6.13 -4.91 -7.25
CA VAL A 26 -4.78 -5.40 -7.58
C VAL A 26 -4.19 -4.53 -8.67
N VAL A 27 -2.96 -4.07 -8.46
CA VAL A 27 -2.20 -3.26 -9.43
C VAL A 27 -0.91 -3.97 -9.84
N GLU A 28 -0.37 -3.58 -10.99
CA GLU A 28 0.93 -4.08 -11.45
C GLU A 28 2.07 -3.29 -10.83
N VAL A 29 3.08 -4.04 -10.41
CA VAL A 29 4.31 -3.54 -9.79
C VAL A 29 5.47 -4.11 -10.58
N GLU A 30 6.38 -3.24 -11.01
CA GLU A 30 7.58 -3.64 -11.74
C GLU A 30 8.60 -4.28 -10.77
N THR A 31 9.48 -5.14 -11.28
CA THR A 31 10.43 -5.92 -10.47
C THR A 31 11.83 -5.31 -10.41
N GLU A 32 12.02 -4.09 -10.88
CA GLU A 32 13.34 -3.44 -10.87
C GLU A 32 13.64 -2.85 -9.48
N ASP A 33 14.93 -2.87 -9.11
CA ASP A 33 15.49 -2.59 -7.76
C ASP A 33 15.23 -1.17 -7.21
N ASP A 34 14.49 -0.30 -7.91
CA ASP A 34 14.18 1.05 -7.45
C ASP A 34 12.79 1.55 -7.91
N ASN A 35 11.75 0.83 -7.49
CA ASN A 35 10.36 1.16 -7.82
C ASN A 35 9.74 2.29 -6.96
N LEU A 36 10.54 3.02 -6.19
CA LEU A 36 10.06 4.10 -5.32
C LEU A 36 9.28 5.18 -6.08
N LYS A 37 9.68 5.48 -7.33
CA LYS A 37 8.91 6.39 -8.19
C LYS A 37 7.53 5.82 -8.54
N LYS A 38 7.46 4.54 -8.87
CA LYS A 38 6.20 3.89 -9.22
C LYS A 38 5.26 3.82 -8.02
N TYR A 39 5.79 3.54 -6.84
CA TYR A 39 5.00 3.53 -5.60
C TYR A 39 4.37 4.89 -5.35
N ARG A 40 5.17 5.97 -5.42
CA ARG A 40 4.69 7.36 -5.34
C ARG A 40 3.56 7.65 -6.32
N GLU A 41 3.71 7.24 -7.58
CA GLU A 41 2.66 7.39 -8.60
C GLU A 41 1.38 6.60 -8.27
N LEU A 42 1.51 5.36 -7.76
CA LEU A 42 0.37 4.50 -7.42
C LEU A 42 -0.44 5.06 -6.24
N ILE A 43 0.23 5.52 -5.19
CA ILE A 43 -0.42 6.09 -4.01
C ILE A 43 -0.68 7.59 -4.11
N ASN A 44 -0.19 8.25 -5.16
CA ASN A 44 -0.28 9.70 -5.37
C ASN A 44 0.32 10.49 -4.20
N ALA A 45 1.60 10.26 -3.94
CA ALA A 45 2.37 10.88 -2.87
C ALA A 45 3.72 11.41 -3.38
N ASP A 46 4.21 12.49 -2.77
CA ASP A 46 5.53 13.05 -3.11
C ASP A 46 6.66 12.32 -2.37
N MET A 47 6.42 11.95 -1.11
CA MET A 47 7.29 11.15 -0.26
C MET A 47 6.53 9.93 0.26
N ILE A 48 7.25 8.86 0.57
CA ILE A 48 6.66 7.62 1.07
C ILE A 48 7.31 7.22 2.37
N ASP A 49 6.52 6.56 3.22
CA ASP A 49 7.00 5.80 4.36
C ASP A 49 6.50 4.34 4.27
N ILE A 50 7.13 3.44 5.03
CA ILE A 50 6.82 2.00 5.05
C ILE A 50 6.35 1.62 6.45
N ALA A 51 5.07 1.27 6.55
CA ALA A 51 4.48 0.77 7.77
C ALA A 51 4.37 -0.76 7.75
N ARG A 52 4.57 -1.40 8.90
CA ARG A 52 4.48 -2.85 9.02
C ARG A 52 3.06 -3.36 9.16
N PHE A 53 2.66 -4.32 8.32
CA PHE A 53 1.36 -4.99 8.44
C PHE A 53 1.46 -6.35 9.14
N ASP A 54 2.19 -7.28 8.55
CA ASP A 54 2.48 -8.58 9.17
C ASP A 54 3.89 -9.07 8.80
N ASP A 55 4.21 -10.34 9.03
CA ASP A 55 5.56 -10.88 8.75
C ASP A 55 5.81 -11.04 7.25
N GLU A 56 4.76 -11.01 6.43
CA GLU A 56 4.81 -11.23 4.99
C GLU A 56 4.61 -9.94 4.19
N PHE A 57 3.85 -8.99 4.70
CA PHE A 57 3.45 -7.77 3.98
C PHE A 57 3.78 -6.49 4.75
N ASP A 58 4.09 -5.46 3.98
CA ASP A 58 4.24 -4.09 4.42
C ASP A 58 3.32 -3.16 3.61
N ILE A 59 3.13 -1.96 4.14
CA ILE A 59 2.27 -0.92 3.58
C ILE A 59 3.16 0.26 3.20
N VAL A 60 3.17 0.59 1.92
CA VAL A 60 3.69 1.87 1.43
C VAL A 60 2.61 2.93 1.56
N VAL A 61 2.95 4.04 2.21
CA VAL A 61 2.03 5.11 2.58
C VAL A 61 2.64 6.46 2.21
N ASP A 62 1.81 7.49 2.14
CA ASP A 62 2.26 8.87 2.05
C ASP A 62 2.78 9.34 3.43
N ASP A 63 4.06 9.71 3.51
CA ASP A 63 4.69 10.20 4.76
C ASP A 63 3.99 11.48 5.27
N GLU A 64 3.49 12.31 4.34
CA GLU A 64 2.77 13.54 4.65
C GLU A 64 1.25 13.35 4.60
N GLY A 65 0.75 12.11 4.50
CA GLY A 65 -0.65 11.81 4.22
C GLY A 65 -1.64 12.39 5.24
N LEU A 66 -1.21 12.58 6.49
CA LEU A 66 -2.00 13.20 7.56
C LEU A 66 -2.11 14.74 7.41
N LEU A 67 -1.18 15.37 6.69
CA LEU A 67 -1.08 16.80 6.47
C LEU A 67 -1.86 17.27 5.22
N VAL A 68 -2.16 16.35 4.31
CA VAL A 68 -2.93 16.63 3.09
C VAL A 68 -4.43 16.64 3.41
N GLU A 69 -5.14 17.72 3.07
CA GLU A 69 -6.59 17.85 3.31
C GLU A 69 -7.40 16.82 2.51
N GLY A 70 -8.44 16.25 3.13
CA GLY A 70 -9.39 15.36 2.46
C GLY A 70 -8.89 13.92 2.26
N ASN A 71 -7.70 13.58 2.76
CA ASN A 71 -7.23 12.21 2.78
C ASN A 71 -8.07 11.38 3.77
N PRO A 72 -8.45 10.14 3.40
CA PRO A 72 -9.08 9.23 4.34
C PRO A 72 -8.07 8.86 5.43
N VAL A 73 -8.55 8.66 6.65
CA VAL A 73 -7.75 8.08 7.73
C VAL A 73 -8.25 6.66 7.97
N PHE A 74 -7.35 5.69 7.83
CA PHE A 74 -7.60 4.28 8.06
C PHE A 74 -7.09 3.89 9.45
N ASP A 75 -7.94 3.26 10.25
CA ASP A 75 -7.51 2.45 11.41
C ASP A 75 -7.30 1.01 10.94
N ILE A 76 -6.07 0.54 11.04
CA ILE A 76 -5.64 -0.76 10.51
C ILE A 76 -5.15 -1.63 11.65
N GLN A 77 -5.78 -2.80 11.80
CA GLN A 77 -5.31 -3.86 12.69
C GLN A 77 -4.18 -4.63 12.01
N THR A 78 -2.95 -4.40 12.47
CA THR A 78 -1.77 -5.17 12.08
C THR A 78 -1.54 -6.29 13.09
N GLN A 79 -0.58 -7.17 12.83
CA GLN A 79 -0.19 -8.17 13.84
C GLN A 79 0.56 -7.55 15.03
N TYR A 80 1.08 -6.33 14.86
CA TYR A 80 1.88 -5.62 15.86
C TYR A 80 1.05 -4.61 16.68
N GLY A 81 -0.20 -4.37 16.29
CA GLY A 81 -1.09 -3.42 16.98
C GLY A 81 -2.03 -2.71 16.01
N ARG A 82 -2.69 -1.65 16.49
CA ARG A 82 -3.45 -0.75 15.62
C ARG A 82 -2.59 0.43 15.20
N ILE A 83 -2.63 0.77 13.93
CA ILE A 83 -1.97 1.95 13.38
C ILE A 83 -2.97 2.78 12.60
N GLN A 84 -2.72 4.09 12.55
CA GLN A 84 -3.50 5.02 11.75
C GLN A 84 -2.66 5.52 10.59
N LEU A 85 -3.17 5.34 9.38
CA LEU A 85 -2.51 5.76 8.14
C LEU A 85 -3.48 6.58 7.31
N ALA A 86 -2.96 7.55 6.56
CA ALA A 86 -3.79 8.46 5.77
C ALA A 86 -3.36 8.52 4.31
N GLY A 87 -4.32 8.74 3.42
CA GLY A 87 -4.10 8.73 1.97
C GLY A 87 -4.30 7.35 1.33
N ASN A 88 -3.78 7.14 0.13
CA ASN A 88 -3.85 5.83 -0.52
C ASN A 88 -2.78 4.90 0.05
N LEU A 89 -3.07 3.60 0.09
CA LEU A 89 -2.17 2.60 0.67
C LEU A 89 -1.82 1.55 -0.38
N LEU A 90 -0.53 1.22 -0.50
CA LEU A 90 -0.07 0.15 -1.37
C LEU A 90 0.57 -0.94 -0.53
N PHE A 91 -0.03 -2.12 -0.54
CA PHE A 91 0.51 -3.28 0.16
C PHE A 91 1.40 -4.10 -0.78
N LEU A 92 2.58 -4.44 -0.28
CA LEU A 92 3.61 -5.19 -0.98
C LEU A 92 4.15 -6.31 -0.11
N LYS A 93 4.78 -7.30 -0.74
CA LYS A 93 5.38 -8.43 -0.06
C LYS A 93 6.79 -8.07 0.41
N LYS A 94 7.17 -8.60 1.56
CA LYS A 94 8.54 -8.61 2.07
C LYS A 94 9.33 -9.70 1.39
N GLU A 95 10.49 -9.35 0.88
CA GLU A 95 11.53 -10.30 0.54
C GLU A 95 12.70 -10.08 1.50
N ILE A 96 13.09 -11.14 2.19
CA ILE A 96 14.25 -11.12 3.09
C ILE A 96 15.38 -11.81 2.35
N ASP A 97 16.45 -11.09 2.12
CA ASP A 97 17.67 -11.59 1.48
C ASP A 97 18.89 -11.36 2.39
N GLU A 98 20.09 -11.62 1.86
CA GLU A 98 21.35 -11.45 2.60
C GLU A 98 21.67 -9.98 2.87
N ASP A 99 21.09 -9.05 2.12
CA ASP A 99 21.33 -7.60 2.19
C ASP A 99 20.29 -6.87 3.05
N GLY A 100 19.15 -7.50 3.34
CA GLY A 100 18.17 -7.00 4.29
C GLY A 100 16.73 -7.41 3.99
N VAL A 101 15.81 -6.46 4.19
CA VAL A 101 14.38 -6.63 3.89
C VAL A 101 14.01 -5.65 2.80
N SER A 102 13.54 -6.18 1.67
CA SER A 102 13.14 -5.45 0.47
C SER A 102 11.63 -5.55 0.25
N LEU A 103 11.04 -4.51 -0.36
CA LEU A 103 9.65 -4.55 -0.80
C LEU A 103 9.57 -4.97 -2.25
N VAL A 104 8.89 -6.10 -2.48
CA VAL A 104 8.67 -6.66 -3.80
C VAL A 104 7.19 -6.80 -4.08
N GLY A 105 6.84 -6.75 -5.37
CA GLY A 105 5.52 -7.18 -5.77
C GLY A 105 5.33 -8.68 -5.52
N MET A 106 4.07 -9.07 -5.37
CA MET A 106 3.65 -10.43 -5.06
C MET A 106 3.05 -11.15 -6.28
N GLU A 107 2.90 -12.46 -6.20
CA GLU A 107 2.12 -13.22 -7.16
C GLU A 107 0.62 -12.95 -7.01
N THR A 108 -0.15 -13.32 -8.03
CA THR A 108 -1.60 -13.06 -8.03
C THR A 108 -2.30 -13.76 -6.86
N GLU A 109 -1.90 -15.00 -6.54
CA GLU A 109 -2.48 -15.78 -5.42
C GLU A 109 -2.22 -15.11 -4.06
N GLU A 110 -1.01 -14.59 -3.86
CA GLU A 110 -0.61 -13.86 -2.65
C GLU A 110 -1.40 -12.55 -2.51
N ALA A 111 -1.70 -11.86 -3.61
CA ALA A 111 -2.56 -10.68 -3.60
C ALA A 111 -4.00 -11.01 -3.18
N PHE A 112 -4.55 -12.16 -3.62
CA PHE A 112 -5.86 -12.63 -3.18
C PHE A 112 -5.87 -13.03 -1.69
N GLU A 113 -4.81 -13.68 -1.22
CA GLU A 113 -4.64 -14.01 0.19
C GLU A 113 -4.63 -12.73 1.04
N LEU A 114 -3.83 -11.74 0.65
CA LEU A 114 -3.77 -10.46 1.33
C LEU A 114 -5.13 -9.74 1.35
N MET A 115 -5.86 -9.70 0.22
CA MET A 115 -7.20 -9.11 0.21
C MET A 115 -8.14 -9.79 1.21
N THR A 116 -8.03 -11.10 1.40
CA THR A 116 -8.78 -11.84 2.43
C THR A 116 -8.30 -11.47 3.84
N LYS A 117 -6.98 -11.34 4.05
CA LYS A 117 -6.40 -10.89 5.33
C LYS A 117 -6.85 -9.47 5.73
N LEU A 118 -7.16 -8.61 4.76
CA LEU A 118 -7.63 -7.23 5.01
C LEU A 118 -9.10 -7.18 5.42
N GLU A 119 -9.89 -8.21 5.14
CA GLU A 119 -11.31 -8.25 5.50
C GLU A 119 -11.49 -8.11 7.02
N GLY A 120 -12.23 -7.09 7.44
CA GLY A 120 -12.47 -6.78 8.85
C GLY A 120 -11.28 -6.19 9.62
N LYS A 121 -10.12 -6.00 8.99
CA LYS A 121 -8.93 -5.41 9.63
C LYS A 121 -8.74 -3.91 9.38
N MET A 122 -9.49 -3.32 8.46
CA MET A 122 -9.33 -1.93 8.07
C MET A 122 -10.67 -1.19 8.12
N ASN A 123 -10.69 -0.04 8.80
CA ASN A 123 -11.84 0.84 8.88
C ASN A 123 -11.45 2.27 8.50
N VAL A 124 -12.31 2.97 7.77
CA VAL A 124 -12.18 4.42 7.59
C VAL A 124 -12.74 5.09 8.84
N ILE A 125 -11.92 5.86 9.56
CA ILE A 125 -12.29 6.50 10.82
C ILE A 125 -12.48 8.02 10.71
N GLY A 126 -12.14 8.60 9.55
CA GLY A 126 -12.33 10.02 9.31
C GLY A 126 -11.63 10.49 8.04
N VAL A 127 -11.58 11.81 7.90
CA VAL A 127 -10.83 12.52 6.86
C VAL A 127 -9.97 13.60 7.49
N THR A 128 -8.78 13.81 6.96
CA THR A 128 -7.85 14.86 7.39
C THR A 128 -8.40 16.25 7.04
N ARG A 129 -8.02 17.27 7.82
CA ARG A 129 -8.46 18.66 7.64
C ARG A 129 -7.41 19.57 6.99
N GLY A 130 -6.24 19.03 6.64
CA GLY A 130 -5.08 19.83 6.25
C GLY A 130 -4.49 20.61 7.42
N LEU A 131 -3.25 21.07 7.27
CA LEU A 131 -2.66 22.13 8.10
C LEU A 131 -2.76 23.49 7.40
#